data_AF-A0A080Z8D8-F1
#
_entry.id   AF-A0A080Z8D8-F1
#
_cell.length_a   1.000
_cell.length_b   1.000
_cell.length_c   1.000
_cell.angle_alpha   90.00
_cell.angle_beta   90.00
_cell.angle_gamma   90.00
#
_symmetry.space_group_name_H-M   'P 1'
#
loop_
_entity.id
_entity.type
_entity.pdbx_description
1 polymer ?
#
loop_
_entity_poly.entity_id
_entity_poly.type
_entity_poly.pdbx_seq_one_letter_code
_entity_poly.pdbx_strand_id
1 'polypeptide(L)'
;MTEVMPYYSAKHKLYGLKVEVSVNPKGFAFNCSQHERGNTPDISIFRNNMEFHSSMRVKSETSNQIPDEGPLREEFSREWAVLTDKGYQGLEAHLRCIHPTKGSNLPPEVQRRNENISSDRDLVENFFGRLCSLWRIVADKYRWSEDLYDDIFQVCVGLTNFHIESNPLRDTNGEAYAQRENRLRAIRDLVQRFHNSENVQ
;
A
#
# COMPACT_ATOMS: atom_id res chain seq x y z
N MET A 1 -6.92 -7.80 32.09
CA MET A 1 -6.08 -8.22 30.95
C MET A 1 -6.82 -7.83 29.68
N THR A 2 -6.25 -6.93 28.88
CA THR A 2 -6.81 -6.57 27.56
C THR A 2 -6.64 -7.76 26.63
N GLU A 3 -7.74 -8.29 26.10
CA GLU A 3 -7.72 -9.37 25.12
C GLU A 3 -6.98 -8.89 23.87
N VAL A 4 -5.88 -9.57 23.52
CA VAL A 4 -5.16 -9.29 22.29
C VAL A 4 -5.99 -9.84 21.15
N MET A 5 -6.55 -8.97 20.32
CA MET A 5 -7.26 -9.35 19.09
C MET A 5 -6.29 -9.31 17.90
N PRO A 6 -5.56 -10.41 17.60
CA PRO A 6 -4.48 -10.42 16.60
C PRO A 6 -4.94 -9.96 15.22
N TYR A 7 -6.13 -10.36 14.80
CA TYR A 7 -6.63 -10.06 13.46
C TYR A 7 -7.40 -8.73 13.38
N TYR A 8 -7.62 -8.04 14.50
CA TYR A 8 -8.47 -6.85 14.52
C TYR A 8 -7.67 -5.58 14.18
N SER A 9 -8.04 -4.94 13.06
CA SER A 9 -7.49 -3.65 12.68
C SER A 9 -8.29 -2.52 13.34
N ALA A 10 -7.70 -1.82 14.31
CA ALA A 10 -8.34 -0.66 14.96
C ALA A 10 -8.64 0.49 13.96
N LYS A 11 -7.78 0.66 12.96
CA LYS A 11 -7.92 1.68 11.88
C LYS A 11 -9.18 1.45 11.06
N HIS A 12 -9.41 0.21 10.64
CA HIS A 12 -10.54 -0.14 9.78
C HIS A 12 -11.75 -0.67 10.55
N LYS A 13 -11.58 -0.97 11.85
CA LYS A 13 -12.56 -1.65 12.73
C LYS A 13 -13.08 -2.94 12.12
N LEU A 14 -12.17 -3.73 11.54
CA LEU A 14 -12.46 -4.98 10.86
C LEU A 14 -11.38 -6.02 11.19
N TYR A 15 -11.80 -7.28 11.22
CA TYR A 15 -10.87 -8.41 11.24
C TYR A 15 -10.34 -8.66 9.84
N GLY A 16 -9.04 -8.86 9.71
CA GLY A 16 -8.45 -9.12 8.40
C GLY A 16 -6.97 -9.50 8.45
N LEU A 17 -6.48 -9.76 7.26
CA LEU A 17 -5.08 -9.99 6.94
C LEU A 17 -4.56 -8.78 6.17
N LYS A 18 -3.26 -8.50 6.28
CA LYS A 18 -2.60 -7.39 5.62
C LYS A 18 -1.45 -7.90 4.78
N VAL A 19 -1.26 -7.33 3.61
CA VAL A 19 -0.16 -7.65 2.70
C VAL A 19 0.45 -6.36 2.21
N GLU A 20 1.77 -6.34 2.08
CA GLU A 20 2.47 -5.27 1.38
C GLU A 20 2.66 -5.64 -0.09
N VAL A 21 2.34 -4.70 -0.98
CA VAL A 21 2.63 -4.79 -2.42
C VAL A 21 3.47 -3.59 -2.81
N SER A 22 4.58 -3.84 -3.52
CA SER A 22 5.43 -2.77 -4.07
C SER A 22 5.20 -2.63 -5.58
N VAL A 23 4.92 -1.42 -6.04
CA VAL A 23 4.58 -1.09 -7.43
C VAL A 23 5.65 -0.18 -8.02
N ASN A 24 6.08 -0.45 -9.24
CA ASN A 24 7.08 0.37 -9.94
C ASN A 24 6.44 1.56 -10.67
N PRO A 25 7.22 2.54 -11.18
CA PRO A 25 6.67 3.70 -11.89
C PRO A 25 5.89 3.39 -13.18
N LYS A 26 5.97 2.16 -13.69
CA LYS A 26 5.16 1.70 -14.84
C LYS A 26 3.82 1.07 -14.42
N GLY A 27 3.56 0.97 -13.11
CA GLY A 27 2.34 0.43 -12.55
C GLY A 27 2.36 -1.06 -12.29
N PHE A 28 3.48 -1.75 -12.47
CA PHE A 28 3.58 -3.18 -12.21
C PHE A 28 3.99 -3.45 -10.77
N ALA A 29 3.27 -4.34 -10.10
CA ALA A 29 3.71 -4.90 -8.84
C ALA A 29 4.91 -5.82 -9.06
N PHE A 30 6.00 -5.59 -8.32
CA PHE A 30 7.20 -6.43 -8.38
C PHE A 30 7.49 -7.14 -7.05
N ASN A 31 6.65 -6.89 -6.04
CA ASN A 31 6.69 -7.56 -4.76
C ASN A 31 5.28 -7.76 -4.21
N CYS A 32 5.10 -8.87 -3.51
CA CYS A 32 3.93 -9.15 -2.68
C CYS A 32 4.43 -9.93 -1.46
N SER A 33 4.33 -9.35 -0.27
CA SER A 33 4.76 -10.03 0.96
C SER A 33 3.83 -11.20 1.30
N GLN A 34 4.25 -12.04 2.26
CA GLN A 34 3.31 -12.87 2.99
C GLN A 34 2.35 -12.00 3.81
N HIS A 35 1.21 -12.57 4.16
CA HIS A 35 0.24 -11.88 4.97
C HIS A 35 0.69 -11.74 6.43
N GLU A 36 0.24 -10.64 7.00
CA GLU A 36 0.40 -10.25 8.39
C GLU A 36 -0.97 -10.11 9.05
N ARG A 37 -0.99 -10.22 10.37
CA ARG A 37 -2.22 -10.13 11.14
C ARG A 37 -2.81 -8.71 11.08
N GLY A 38 -4.14 -8.59 11.15
CA GLY A 38 -4.84 -7.31 10.98
C GLY A 38 -4.49 -6.23 12.01
N ASN A 39 -4.00 -6.60 13.19
CA ASN A 39 -3.51 -5.64 14.19
C ASN A 39 -2.05 -5.19 13.94
N THR A 40 -1.30 -5.83 13.05
CA THR A 40 0.08 -5.48 12.72
C THR A 40 0.11 -4.06 12.12
N PRO A 41 0.87 -3.11 12.69
CA PRO A 41 0.98 -1.76 12.13
C PRO A 41 1.61 -1.78 10.74
N ASP A 42 1.11 -0.95 9.82
CA ASP A 42 1.57 -0.93 8.41
C ASP A 42 3.10 -0.72 8.30
N ILE A 43 3.68 0.16 9.15
CA ILE A 43 5.14 0.37 9.22
C ILE A 43 5.92 -0.86 9.70
N SER A 44 5.31 -1.73 10.50
CA SER A 44 5.96 -2.95 10.98
C SER A 44 6.06 -3.98 9.86
N ILE A 45 5.02 -4.09 9.03
CA ILE A 45 5.04 -4.95 7.82
C ILE A 45 6.19 -4.52 6.91
N PHE A 46 6.30 -3.22 6.65
CA PHE A 46 7.38 -2.66 5.84
C PHE A 46 8.78 -2.94 6.43
N ARG A 47 8.94 -2.80 7.75
CA ARG A 47 10.21 -3.12 8.43
C ARG A 47 10.54 -4.61 8.40
N ASN A 48 9.54 -5.49 8.49
CA ASN A 48 9.75 -6.92 8.35
C ASN A 48 10.22 -7.28 6.94
N ASN A 49 9.84 -6.49 5.93
CA ASN A 49 10.25 -6.65 4.54
C ASN A 49 11.53 -5.86 4.16
N MET A 50 12.34 -5.46 5.14
CA MET A 50 13.48 -4.56 4.92
C MET A 50 14.57 -5.15 4.03
N GLU A 51 14.79 -6.46 4.09
CA GLU A 51 15.80 -7.15 3.27
C GLU A 51 15.46 -7.00 1.78
N PHE A 52 14.21 -7.26 1.42
CA PHE A 52 13.69 -7.06 0.08
C PHE A 52 13.85 -5.61 -0.39
N HIS A 53 13.46 -4.63 0.43
CA HIS A 53 13.60 -3.24 0.06
C HIS A 53 15.07 -2.86 -0.15
N SER A 54 15.96 -3.34 0.71
CA SER A 54 17.39 -3.06 0.63
C SER A 54 18.00 -3.62 -0.66
N SER A 55 17.62 -4.83 -1.06
CA SER A 55 18.11 -5.41 -2.32
C SER A 55 17.55 -4.70 -3.56
N MET A 56 16.24 -4.40 -3.57
CA MET A 56 15.57 -3.93 -4.78
C MET A 56 15.80 -2.45 -5.08
N ARG A 57 16.21 -1.66 -4.08
CA ARG A 57 16.55 -0.24 -4.30
C ARG A 57 17.91 -0.03 -4.95
N VAL A 58 18.82 -1.00 -4.90
CA VAL A 58 20.17 -0.82 -5.46
C VAL A 58 20.09 -0.60 -6.97
N LYS A 59 20.56 0.57 -7.42
CA LYS A 59 20.66 0.92 -8.83
C LYS A 59 21.73 0.07 -9.51
N SER A 60 21.38 -0.48 -10.67
CA SER A 60 22.36 -1.04 -11.61
C SER A 60 23.35 0.02 -12.09
N GLU A 61 24.48 -0.39 -12.66
CA GLU A 61 25.48 0.54 -13.23
C GLU A 61 24.87 1.46 -14.29
N THR A 62 24.02 0.91 -15.17
CA THR A 62 23.28 1.69 -16.17
C THR A 62 22.29 2.65 -15.51
N SER A 63 21.59 2.20 -14.47
CA SER A 63 20.63 3.04 -13.73
C SER A 63 21.29 4.19 -12.98
N ASN A 64 22.56 4.04 -12.57
CA ASN A 64 23.32 5.13 -11.93
C ASN A 64 23.63 6.28 -12.88
N GLN A 65 23.53 6.07 -14.19
CA GLN A 65 23.72 7.12 -15.20
C GLN A 65 22.45 7.98 -15.39
N ILE A 66 21.30 7.53 -14.88
CA ILE A 66 20.05 8.27 -14.98
C ILE A 66 20.14 9.49 -14.05
N PRO A 67 19.94 10.73 -14.57
CA PRO A 67 19.94 11.92 -13.74
C PRO A 67 18.90 11.82 -12.63
N ASP A 68 19.35 12.12 -11.41
CA ASP A 68 18.54 12.06 -10.22
C ASP A 68 18.64 13.42 -9.53
N GLU A 69 17.54 14.15 -9.50
CA GLU A 69 17.44 15.44 -8.80
C GLU A 69 16.55 15.31 -7.55
N GLY A 70 16.24 14.07 -7.16
CA GLY A 70 15.41 13.79 -6.01
C GLY A 70 16.14 14.08 -4.68
N PRO A 71 15.39 14.37 -3.61
CA PRO A 71 15.97 14.59 -2.28
C PRO A 71 16.79 13.38 -1.81
N LEU A 72 17.72 13.64 -0.89
CA LEU A 72 18.61 12.63 -0.29
C LEU A 72 19.51 11.87 -1.28
N ARG A 73 19.67 12.39 -2.51
CA ARG A 73 20.55 11.78 -3.52
C ARG A 73 22.00 11.65 -3.05
N GLU A 74 22.53 12.64 -2.34
CA GLU A 74 23.95 12.61 -1.95
C GLU A 74 24.25 11.45 -1.00
N GLU A 75 23.36 11.23 -0.03
CA GLU A 75 23.45 10.15 0.96
C GLU A 75 23.14 8.78 0.35
N PHE A 76 22.19 8.72 -0.60
CA PHE A 76 21.69 7.49 -1.22
C PHE A 76 21.87 7.47 -2.74
N SER A 77 23.08 7.82 -3.21
CA SER A 77 23.35 8.03 -4.64
C SER A 77 23.11 6.80 -5.51
N ARG A 78 23.34 5.62 -4.94
CA ARG A 78 23.19 4.31 -5.59
C ARG A 78 21.85 3.64 -5.35
N GLU A 79 20.89 4.34 -4.74
CA GLU A 79 19.58 3.77 -4.41
C GLU A 79 18.41 4.53 -5.05
N TRP A 80 17.43 3.76 -5.51
CA TRP A 80 16.11 4.27 -5.84
C TRP A 80 15.39 4.74 -4.58
N ALA A 81 14.58 5.80 -4.72
CA ALA A 81 13.74 6.28 -3.64
C ALA A 81 12.49 5.43 -3.46
N VAL A 82 12.00 5.32 -2.22
CA VAL A 82 10.69 4.74 -1.91
C VAL A 82 9.72 5.88 -1.62
N LEU A 83 8.65 5.98 -2.40
CA LEU A 83 7.55 6.89 -2.10
C LEU A 83 6.69 6.25 -1.02
N THR A 84 6.70 6.82 0.18
CA THR A 84 5.96 6.27 1.31
C THR A 84 4.87 7.23 1.77
N ASP A 85 3.85 6.64 2.37
CA ASP A 85 2.83 7.42 3.03
C ASP A 85 3.39 8.12 4.28
N LYS A 86 2.73 9.18 4.72
CA LYS A 86 3.13 9.91 5.93
C LYS A 86 3.13 9.03 7.18
N GLY A 87 2.33 7.97 7.21
CA GLY A 87 2.29 7.01 8.33
C GLY A 87 3.58 6.23 8.54
N TYR A 88 4.53 6.32 7.61
CA TYR A 88 5.80 5.59 7.62
C TYR A 88 6.98 6.47 8.07
N GLN A 89 6.72 7.50 8.88
CA GLN A 89 7.78 8.32 9.49
C GLN A 89 8.74 7.46 10.34
N GLY A 90 10.03 7.77 10.27
CA GLY A 90 11.11 7.03 10.90
C GLY A 90 11.77 5.96 10.03
N LEU A 91 11.35 5.81 8.77
CA LEU A 91 12.06 4.97 7.78
C LEU A 91 13.24 5.68 7.14
N GLU A 92 13.22 7.01 7.10
CA GLU A 92 14.27 7.87 6.53
C GLU A 92 15.65 7.65 7.17
N ALA A 93 15.70 7.16 8.42
CA ALA A 93 16.95 6.83 9.10
C ALA A 93 17.68 5.63 8.49
N HIS A 94 17.00 4.82 7.67
CA HIS A 94 17.54 3.58 7.12
C HIS A 94 17.44 3.52 5.59
N LEU A 95 16.53 4.30 4.99
CA LEU A 95 16.22 4.23 3.57
C LEU A 95 16.02 5.62 2.97
N ARG A 96 16.22 5.71 1.64
CA ARG A 96 15.83 6.88 0.85
C ARG A 96 14.30 6.99 0.69
N CYS A 97 13.60 7.28 1.78
CA CYS A 97 12.16 7.49 1.78
C CYS A 97 11.80 8.93 1.41
N ILE A 98 10.86 9.09 0.50
CA ILE A 98 10.29 10.39 0.12
C ILE A 98 8.84 10.42 0.55
N HIS A 99 8.49 11.41 1.36
CA HIS A 99 7.14 11.65 1.82
C HIS A 99 6.74 13.12 1.61
N PRO A 100 5.44 13.41 1.40
CA PRO A 100 4.96 14.78 1.33
C PRO A 100 5.29 15.58 2.62
N THR A 101 5.69 16.84 2.45
CA THR A 101 6.01 17.76 3.57
C THR A 101 4.72 18.21 4.26
N LYS A 102 4.68 18.25 5.60
CA LYS A 102 3.54 18.77 6.39
C LYS A 102 3.57 20.30 6.47
N GLY A 103 2.43 20.94 6.25
CA GLY A 103 2.21 22.35 6.60
C GLY A 103 0.94 22.89 5.95
N SER A 104 0.28 23.86 6.59
CA SER A 104 -0.87 24.59 6.02
C SER A 104 -0.42 25.75 5.11
N ASN A 105 0.76 26.32 5.35
CA ASN A 105 1.34 27.43 4.60
C ASN A 105 2.71 27.03 4.04
N LEU A 106 2.73 26.02 3.17
CA LEU A 106 3.98 25.61 2.51
C LEU A 106 4.32 26.60 1.39
N PRO A 107 5.60 26.89 1.15
CA PRO A 107 6.02 27.65 -0.03
C PRO A 107 5.51 27.01 -1.34
N PRO A 108 5.24 27.79 -2.40
CA PRO A 108 4.68 27.27 -3.66
C PRO A 108 5.52 26.15 -4.30
N GLU A 109 6.84 26.16 -4.14
CA GLU A 109 7.73 25.11 -4.63
C GLU A 109 7.56 23.79 -3.86
N VAL A 110 7.31 23.85 -2.56
CA VAL A 110 7.07 22.67 -1.72
C VAL A 110 5.68 22.10 -1.98
N GLN A 111 4.68 22.95 -2.26
CA GLN A 111 3.34 22.52 -2.68
C GLN A 111 3.42 21.73 -3.99
N ARG A 112 4.07 22.29 -5.03
CA ARG A 112 4.27 21.60 -6.31
C ARG A 112 5.00 20.26 -6.16
N ARG A 113 6.02 20.20 -5.30
CA ARG A 113 6.71 18.93 -5.00
C ARG A 113 5.75 17.91 -4.35
N ASN A 114 4.93 18.34 -3.39
CA ASN A 114 3.96 17.46 -2.76
C ASN A 114 2.88 16.98 -3.73
N GLU A 115 2.45 17.83 -4.67
CA GLU A 115 1.51 17.48 -5.74
C GLU A 115 2.13 16.40 -6.65
N ASN A 116 3.37 16.57 -7.08
CA ASN A 116 4.08 15.55 -7.88
C ASN A 116 4.22 14.23 -7.12
N ILE A 117 4.64 14.27 -5.84
CA ILE A 117 4.75 13.05 -5.01
C ILE A 117 3.39 12.38 -4.85
N SER A 118 2.31 13.14 -4.66
CA SER A 118 0.96 12.59 -4.56
C SER A 118 0.53 11.96 -5.89
N SER A 119 0.77 12.65 -7.01
CA SER A 119 0.44 12.16 -8.34
C SER A 119 1.19 10.87 -8.69
N ASP A 120 2.48 10.77 -8.37
CA ASP A 120 3.25 9.53 -8.57
C ASP A 120 2.72 8.39 -7.68
N ARG A 121 2.21 8.72 -6.49
CA ARG A 121 1.61 7.75 -5.57
C ARG A 121 0.22 7.30 -5.99
N ASP A 122 -0.53 8.10 -6.74
CA ASP A 122 -1.84 7.71 -7.27
C ASP A 122 -1.73 6.43 -8.12
N LEU A 123 -0.54 6.13 -8.68
CA LEU A 123 -0.27 4.88 -9.37
C LEU A 123 -0.49 3.65 -8.49
N VAL A 124 -0.14 3.72 -7.20
CA VAL A 124 -0.36 2.65 -6.23
C VAL A 124 -1.86 2.46 -5.98
N GLU A 125 -2.60 3.57 -5.83
CA GLU A 125 -4.05 3.54 -5.67
C GLU A 125 -4.73 2.97 -6.91
N ASN A 126 -4.27 3.35 -8.10
CA ASN A 126 -4.74 2.82 -9.37
C ASN A 126 -4.46 1.31 -9.50
N PHE A 127 -3.31 0.83 -9.03
CA PHE A 127 -3.01 -0.60 -9.02
C PHE A 127 -4.00 -1.37 -8.13
N PHE A 128 -4.17 -0.93 -6.87
CA PHE A 128 -5.12 -1.58 -5.95
C PHE A 128 -6.56 -1.44 -6.41
N GLY A 129 -6.92 -0.33 -7.04
CA GLY A 129 -8.20 -0.12 -7.68
C GLY A 129 -8.45 -1.16 -8.77
N ARG A 130 -7.50 -1.36 -9.67
CA ARG A 130 -7.57 -2.41 -10.71
C ARG A 130 -7.67 -3.80 -10.11
N LEU A 131 -6.83 -4.13 -9.12
CA LEU A 131 -6.85 -5.41 -8.40
C LEU A 131 -8.25 -5.69 -7.83
N CYS A 132 -8.88 -4.69 -7.21
CA CYS A 132 -10.21 -4.85 -6.62
C CYS A 132 -11.33 -4.86 -7.67
N SER A 133 -11.17 -4.18 -8.81
CA SER A 133 -12.15 -4.26 -9.90
C SER A 133 -12.14 -5.62 -10.60
N LEU A 134 -10.97 -6.23 -10.76
CA LEU A 134 -10.82 -7.52 -11.44
C LEU A 134 -11.21 -8.69 -10.53
N TRP A 135 -10.84 -8.65 -9.25
CA TRP A 135 -10.90 -9.81 -8.38
C TRP A 135 -11.83 -9.59 -7.19
N ARG A 136 -13.04 -10.14 -7.29
CA ARG A 136 -14.03 -10.08 -6.19
C ARG A 136 -13.50 -10.65 -4.87
N ILE A 137 -12.64 -11.67 -4.92
CA ILE A 137 -12.02 -12.27 -3.73
C ILE A 137 -11.12 -11.31 -2.96
N VAL A 138 -10.59 -10.27 -3.62
CA VAL A 138 -9.81 -9.18 -3.00
C VAL A 138 -10.70 -8.00 -2.60
N ALA A 139 -11.78 -7.76 -3.34
CA ALA A 139 -12.68 -6.64 -3.14
C ALA A 139 -13.64 -6.82 -1.94
N ASP A 140 -14.06 -8.06 -1.67
CA ASP A 140 -15.05 -8.41 -0.66
C ASP A 140 -14.43 -9.13 0.55
N LYS A 141 -15.27 -9.49 1.53
CA LYS A 141 -14.86 -10.28 2.69
C LYS A 141 -14.30 -11.63 2.24
N TYR A 142 -13.04 -11.89 2.56
CA TYR A 142 -12.41 -13.20 2.38
C TYR A 142 -13.09 -14.26 3.26
N ARG A 143 -13.36 -15.44 2.70
CA ARG A 143 -14.15 -16.51 3.35
C ARG A 143 -13.42 -17.87 3.41
N TRP A 144 -12.24 -17.95 2.85
CA TRP A 144 -11.51 -19.21 2.71
C TRP A 144 -10.47 -19.33 3.84
N SER A 145 -9.75 -20.44 3.89
CA SER A 145 -8.72 -20.67 4.92
C SER A 145 -7.55 -19.71 4.79
N GLU A 146 -6.99 -19.29 5.92
CA GLU A 146 -5.80 -18.42 5.98
C GLU A 146 -4.61 -19.01 5.21
N ASP A 147 -4.42 -20.34 5.25
CA ASP A 147 -3.35 -21.04 4.54
C ASP A 147 -3.38 -20.88 3.01
N LEU A 148 -4.54 -20.53 2.43
CA LEU A 148 -4.69 -20.27 0.99
C LEU A 148 -4.57 -18.80 0.64
N TYR A 149 -4.50 -17.91 1.63
CA TYR A 149 -4.62 -16.48 1.40
C TYR A 149 -3.48 -15.93 0.55
N ASP A 150 -2.24 -16.27 0.89
CA ASP A 150 -1.06 -15.77 0.19
C ASP A 150 -1.03 -16.22 -1.26
N ASP A 151 -1.25 -17.51 -1.53
CA ASP A 151 -1.28 -18.06 -2.88
C ASP A 151 -2.35 -17.38 -3.74
N ILE A 152 -3.56 -17.25 -3.21
CA ILE A 152 -4.68 -16.61 -3.92
C ILE A 152 -4.37 -15.13 -4.18
N PHE A 153 -3.88 -14.41 -3.18
CA PHE A 153 -3.61 -12.98 -3.29
C PHE A 153 -2.46 -12.71 -4.28
N GLN A 154 -1.38 -13.51 -4.22
CA GLN A 154 -0.26 -13.42 -5.15
C GLN A 154 -0.68 -13.75 -6.58
N VAL A 155 -1.53 -14.75 -6.79
CA VAL A 155 -2.13 -15.02 -8.11
C VAL A 155 -2.93 -13.81 -8.61
N CYS A 156 -3.74 -13.19 -7.75
CA CYS A 156 -4.48 -11.97 -8.12
C CYS A 156 -3.54 -10.81 -8.51
N VAL A 157 -2.43 -10.63 -7.77
CA VAL A 157 -1.41 -9.61 -8.09
C VAL A 157 -0.76 -9.92 -9.45
N GLY A 158 -0.31 -11.15 -9.68
CA GLY A 158 0.32 -11.57 -10.93
C GLY A 158 -0.61 -11.43 -12.14
N LEU A 159 -1.87 -11.84 -12.02
CA LEU A 159 -2.87 -11.67 -13.08
C LEU A 159 -3.22 -10.19 -13.31
N THR A 160 -3.14 -9.35 -12.27
CA THR A 160 -3.31 -7.90 -12.43
C THR A 160 -2.15 -7.30 -13.23
N ASN A 161 -0.91 -7.72 -12.98
CA ASN A 161 0.23 -7.30 -13.79
C ASN A 161 0.06 -7.67 -15.26
N PHE A 162 -0.35 -8.92 -15.53
CA PHE A 162 -0.62 -9.37 -16.90
C PHE A 162 -1.72 -8.54 -17.56
N HIS A 163 -2.78 -8.21 -16.83
CA HIS A 163 -3.82 -7.31 -17.34
C HIS A 163 -3.29 -5.90 -17.65
N ILE A 164 -2.43 -5.35 -16.78
CA ILE A 164 -1.83 -4.01 -16.94
C ILE A 164 -0.94 -3.93 -18.19
N GLU A 165 -0.24 -5.02 -18.54
CA GLU A 165 0.59 -5.08 -19.74
C GLU A 165 -0.18 -4.73 -21.02
N SER A 166 -1.43 -5.21 -21.13
CA SER A 166 -2.31 -4.88 -22.26
C SER A 166 -3.20 -3.66 -21.99
N ASN A 167 -3.39 -3.29 -20.72
CA ASN A 167 -4.33 -2.25 -20.30
C ASN A 167 -3.70 -1.34 -19.23
N PRO A 168 -2.92 -0.33 -19.64
CA PRO A 168 -2.26 0.58 -18.72
C PRO A 168 -3.22 1.18 -17.68
N LEU A 169 -2.67 1.50 -16.50
CA LEU A 169 -3.44 2.11 -15.42
C LEU A 169 -4.03 3.47 -15.87
N ARG A 170 -5.25 3.76 -15.41
CA ARG A 170 -6.03 4.97 -15.73
C ARG A 170 -6.58 5.58 -14.44
N ASP A 171 -6.90 6.87 -14.47
CA ASP A 171 -7.41 7.62 -13.31
C ASP A 171 -8.70 7.02 -12.71
N THR A 172 -9.56 6.41 -13.53
CA THR A 172 -10.79 5.73 -13.05
C THR A 172 -10.51 4.52 -12.15
N ASN A 173 -9.28 4.00 -12.13
CA ASN A 173 -8.94 2.90 -11.23
C ASN A 173 -8.88 3.39 -9.78
N GLY A 174 -8.43 4.62 -9.52
CA GLY A 174 -8.44 5.23 -8.18
C GLY A 174 -9.86 5.34 -7.62
N GLU A 175 -10.84 5.67 -8.46
CA GLU A 175 -12.25 5.66 -8.06
C GLU A 175 -12.72 4.27 -7.59
N ALA A 176 -12.26 3.19 -8.23
CA ALA A 176 -12.59 1.84 -7.81
C ALA A 176 -11.99 1.49 -6.43
N TYR A 177 -10.79 1.99 -6.14
CA TYR A 177 -10.20 1.88 -4.79
C TYR A 177 -11.04 2.64 -3.76
N ALA A 178 -11.44 3.88 -4.06
CA ALA A 178 -12.32 4.67 -3.19
C ALA A 178 -13.68 3.99 -2.96
N GLN A 179 -14.27 3.37 -4.00
CA GLN A 179 -15.49 2.58 -3.87
C GLN A 179 -15.30 1.39 -2.91
N ARG A 180 -14.15 0.70 -2.97
CA ARG A 180 -13.82 -0.35 -2.00
C ARG A 180 -13.70 0.21 -0.58
N GLU A 181 -13.02 1.32 -0.38
CA GLU A 181 -12.93 1.93 0.96
C GLU A 181 -14.33 2.23 1.53
N ASN A 182 -15.23 2.75 0.68
CA ASN A 182 -16.62 2.98 1.06
C ASN A 182 -17.35 1.68 1.42
N ARG A 183 -17.12 0.59 0.68
CA ARG A 183 -17.66 -0.74 1.02
C ARG A 183 -17.11 -1.26 2.34
N LEU A 184 -15.81 -1.10 2.62
CA LEU A 184 -15.21 -1.48 3.91
C LEU A 184 -15.87 -0.72 5.06
N ARG A 185 -16.12 0.57 4.89
CA ARG A 185 -16.88 1.39 5.86
C ARG A 185 -18.30 0.85 6.05
N ALA A 186 -19.00 0.49 4.98
CA ALA A 186 -20.35 -0.08 5.06
C ALA A 186 -20.37 -1.45 5.77
N ILE A 187 -19.41 -2.33 5.49
CA ILE A 187 -19.26 -3.62 6.17
C ILE A 187 -19.00 -3.40 7.66
N ARG A 188 -18.09 -2.49 8.00
CA ARG A 188 -17.84 -2.09 9.39
C ARG A 188 -19.12 -1.64 10.09
N ASP A 189 -19.88 -0.75 9.47
CA ASP A 189 -21.11 -0.20 10.06
C ASP A 189 -22.16 -1.31 10.26
N LEU A 190 -22.23 -2.26 9.33
CA LEU A 190 -23.08 -3.45 9.44
C LEU A 190 -22.65 -4.35 10.61
N VAL A 191 -21.35 -4.66 10.73
CA VAL A 191 -20.80 -5.45 11.85
C VAL A 191 -21.08 -4.77 13.20
N GLN A 192 -20.91 -3.45 13.27
CA GLN A 192 -21.18 -2.69 14.49
C GLN A 192 -22.67 -2.72 14.88
N ARG A 193 -23.58 -2.66 13.90
CA ARG A 193 -25.03 -2.77 14.15
C ARG A 193 -25.40 -4.13 14.72
N PHE A 194 -24.87 -5.22 14.14
CA PHE A 194 -25.09 -6.58 14.65
C PHE A 194 -24.59 -6.73 16.09
N HIS A 195 -23.39 -6.23 16.38
CA HIS A 195 -22.82 -6.29 17.74
C HIS A 195 -23.64 -5.48 18.75
N ASN A 196 -24.20 -4.34 18.33
CA ASN A 196 -25.04 -3.52 19.20
C ASN A 196 -26.44 -4.12 19.40
N SER A 197 -26.97 -4.90 18.45
CA SER A 197 -28.26 -5.58 18.61
C SER A 197 -28.20 -6.83 19.51
N GLU A 198 -27.05 -7.52 19.55
CA GLU A 198 -26.85 -8.68 20.42
C GLU A 198 -26.62 -8.31 21.89
N ASN A 199 -26.17 -7.08 22.18
CA ASN A 199 -26.00 -6.57 23.55
C ASN A 199 -27.27 -5.91 24.15
N VAL A 200 -28.42 -6.02 23.46
CA VAL A 200 -29.71 -5.44 23.90
C VAL A 200 -30.73 -6.56 24.24
N GLN A 201 -30.30 -7.82 24.29
CA GLN A 201 -31.08 -8.95 24.84
C GLN A 201 -30.44 -9.44 26.14
#